data_AF-A0A060T777-F1
#
_entry.id   AF-A0A060T777-F1
#
_cell.length_a   1.000
_cell.length_b   1.000
_cell.length_c   1.000
_cell.angle_alpha   90.00
_cell.angle_beta   90.00
_cell.angle_gamma   90.00
#
_symmetry.space_group_name_H-M   'P 1'
#
loop_
_entity.id
_entity.type
_entity.pdbx_description
1 polymer ?
#
loop_
_entity_poly.entity_id
_entity_poly.type
_entity_poly.pdbx_seq_one_letter_code
_entity_poly.pdbx_strand_id
1 'polypeptide(L)'
;MCPGRYGPVYRKEGDSHVVDFYKWGLVPFFSTEQRTFNTFNCRDDALIENRGMWTPVKQHHRCIVLAEGYYEWKKESKKRIPYYIKRKDGKLLCMAGLWDVNTKVTEDGEELFSYTVITTTAHKGINWLHDRMPVIWDPVDDKDIIDTWLNEELAWKDDPQLFTKGLKSFDSSKLEVYEVSSDVGKIGNSYKELTMPVKKGNIKDFFSNPKKGKPQESSKEETKEPKELSEPENKEPKGSEPPLPKEPEERESQAEKDKNAIGTETDKPAGAKRKTTSGQSPRKKLKPSTSPTKQKSITSFFSK
;
A
#
# COMPACT_ATOMS: atom_id res chain seq x y z
N MET A 1 -5.60 -6.48 1.28
CA MET A 1 -4.75 -5.38 1.78
C MET A 1 -5.06 -4.13 0.96
N CYS A 2 -5.05 -2.94 1.56
CA CYS A 2 -5.24 -1.65 0.86
C CYS A 2 -4.25 -0.61 1.41
N PRO A 3 -4.02 0.52 0.71
CA PRO A 3 -3.25 1.63 1.26
C PRO A 3 -3.72 2.06 2.66
N GLY A 4 -2.79 2.49 3.49
CA GLY A 4 -3.00 2.84 4.89
C GLY A 4 -3.00 1.65 5.86
N ARG A 5 -3.04 0.41 5.37
CA ARG A 5 -2.90 -0.80 6.20
C ARG A 5 -1.45 -1.25 6.29
N TYR A 6 -1.15 -2.06 7.30
CA TYR A 6 0.17 -2.66 7.48
C TYR A 6 0.34 -3.87 6.57
N GLY A 7 1.49 -3.99 5.92
CA GLY A 7 1.83 -5.09 5.01
C GLY A 7 3.27 -5.58 5.22
N PRO A 8 3.56 -6.83 4.82
CA PRO A 8 4.85 -7.46 5.07
C PRO A 8 5.93 -6.89 4.17
N VAL A 9 7.04 -6.51 4.78
CA VAL A 9 8.24 -5.98 4.15
C VAL A 9 9.45 -6.74 4.63
N TYR A 10 10.18 -7.31 3.69
CA TYR A 10 11.43 -7.99 3.89
C TYR A 10 12.60 -7.00 3.74
N ARG A 11 13.51 -7.01 4.71
CA ARG A 11 14.71 -6.18 4.71
C ARG A 11 15.89 -6.94 5.31
N LYS A 12 17.09 -6.45 5.06
CA LYS A 12 18.29 -6.86 5.80
C LYS A 12 18.42 -5.99 7.05
N GLU A 13 18.99 -6.54 8.11
CA GLU A 13 19.36 -5.80 9.33
C GLU A 13 20.73 -6.31 9.76
N GLY A 14 21.79 -5.59 9.36
CA GLY A 14 23.15 -6.09 9.44
C GLY A 14 23.33 -7.39 8.63
N ASP A 15 23.60 -8.50 9.32
CA ASP A 15 23.70 -9.85 8.72
C ASP A 15 22.41 -10.67 8.81
N SER A 16 21.37 -10.13 9.46
CA SER A 16 20.09 -10.81 9.62
C SER A 16 19.11 -10.44 8.51
N HIS A 17 18.16 -11.34 8.26
CA HIS A 17 17.04 -11.12 7.36
C HIS A 17 15.75 -11.11 8.18
N VAL A 18 14.96 -10.05 8.04
CA VAL A 18 13.76 -9.83 8.85
C VAL A 18 12.55 -9.51 7.98
N VAL A 19 11.38 -9.91 8.45
CA VAL A 19 10.09 -9.55 7.88
C VAL A 19 9.33 -8.75 8.93
N ASP A 20 9.14 -7.46 8.63
CA ASP A 20 8.34 -6.55 9.45
C ASP A 20 7.02 -6.21 8.78
N PHE A 21 6.14 -5.54 9.51
CA PHE A 21 4.89 -5.02 8.99
C PHE A 21 4.90 -3.49 9.10
N TYR A 22 4.95 -2.81 7.97
CA TYR A 22 4.96 -1.34 7.89
C TYR A 22 3.68 -0.82 7.25
N LYS A 23 3.31 0.44 7.53
CA LYS A 23 2.12 1.07 6.95
C LYS A 23 2.33 1.33 5.45
N TRP A 24 1.44 0.86 4.59
CA TRP A 24 1.50 1.13 3.16
C TRP A 24 1.05 2.57 2.85
N GLY A 25 1.92 3.36 2.24
CA GLY A 25 1.76 4.81 2.08
C GLY A 25 2.88 5.51 2.85
N LEU A 26 4.02 5.69 2.17
CA LEU A 26 5.25 6.18 2.77
C LEU A 26 5.11 7.61 3.30
N VAL A 27 5.58 7.82 4.53
CA VAL A 27 5.71 9.13 5.19
C VAL A 27 7.20 9.35 5.45
N PRO A 28 7.88 10.21 4.65
CA PRO A 28 9.31 10.42 4.83
C PRO A 28 9.67 11.03 6.18
N PHE A 29 10.86 10.77 6.69
CA PHE A 29 11.35 11.27 7.99
C PHE A 29 11.32 12.81 8.13
N PHE A 30 11.40 13.54 7.01
CA PHE A 30 11.38 15.01 7.01
C PHE A 30 9.98 15.60 6.99
N SER A 31 8.93 14.81 6.71
CA SER A 31 7.55 15.28 6.70
C SER A 31 7.07 15.65 8.10
N THR A 32 6.35 16.76 8.19
CA THR A 32 5.74 17.28 9.44
C THR A 32 4.24 16.99 9.52
N GLU A 33 3.66 16.42 8.47
CA GLU A 33 2.25 16.09 8.38
C GLU A 33 2.09 14.75 7.67
N GLN A 34 1.09 13.96 8.07
CA GLN A 34 0.72 12.76 7.34
C GLN A 34 -0.12 13.17 6.12
N ARG A 35 0.55 13.53 5.02
CA ARG A 35 -0.14 13.78 3.75
C ARG A 35 -0.86 12.52 3.31
N THR A 36 -2.16 12.64 3.06
CA THR A 36 -3.04 11.47 2.93
C THR A 36 -3.11 10.88 1.52
N PHE A 37 -2.43 11.44 0.51
CA PHE A 37 -2.61 10.95 -0.87
C PHE A 37 -1.30 10.88 -1.68
N ASN A 38 -1.12 9.72 -2.34
CA ASN A 38 -0.17 9.43 -3.44
C ASN A 38 1.25 8.92 -3.12
N THR A 39 1.52 8.38 -1.93
CA THR A 39 2.83 7.76 -1.61
C THR A 39 2.80 6.23 -1.49
N PHE A 40 1.67 5.59 -1.81
CA PHE A 40 1.57 4.12 -1.85
C PHE A 40 2.38 3.51 -2.99
N ASN A 41 2.55 4.25 -4.10
CA ASN A 41 3.42 3.87 -5.20
C ASN A 41 4.48 4.95 -5.47
N CYS A 42 5.69 4.52 -5.81
CA CYS A 42 6.77 5.34 -6.33
C CYS A 42 7.03 4.92 -7.78
N ARG A 43 7.16 5.87 -8.70
CA ARG A 43 7.52 5.54 -10.08
C ARG A 43 9.03 5.45 -10.22
N ASP A 44 9.51 4.44 -10.93
CA ASP A 44 10.91 4.27 -11.29
C ASP A 44 11.54 5.50 -11.95
N ASP A 45 10.83 6.17 -12.86
CA ASP A 45 11.28 7.43 -13.49
C ASP A 45 11.62 8.51 -12.45
N ALA A 46 10.75 8.72 -11.46
CA ALA A 46 10.98 9.68 -10.38
C ALA A 46 12.19 9.31 -9.51
N LEU A 47 12.48 8.01 -9.33
CA LEU A 47 13.70 7.56 -8.68
C LEU A 47 14.92 7.87 -9.54
N ILE A 48 14.91 7.48 -10.81
CA ILE A 48 16.03 7.65 -11.74
C ILE A 48 16.40 9.14 -11.86
N GLU A 49 15.39 10.00 -11.96
CA GLU A 49 15.55 11.44 -12.21
C GLU A 49 15.76 12.26 -10.92
N ASN A 50 15.92 11.61 -9.76
CA ASN A 50 16.08 12.27 -8.45
C ASN A 50 14.98 13.31 -8.15
N ARG A 51 13.72 12.97 -8.44
CA ARG A 51 12.60 13.90 -8.28
C ARG A 51 11.98 13.86 -6.88
N GLY A 52 11.92 15.04 -6.26
CA GLY A 52 11.07 15.31 -5.10
C GLY A 52 11.43 14.50 -3.85
N MET A 53 10.40 13.99 -3.17
CA MET A 53 10.53 13.34 -1.86
C MET A 53 11.33 12.03 -1.88
N TRP A 54 11.47 11.39 -3.04
CA TRP A 54 12.10 10.06 -3.15
C TRP A 54 13.63 10.11 -3.09
N THR A 55 14.24 11.24 -3.45
CA THR A 55 15.70 11.42 -3.49
C THR A 55 16.38 11.17 -2.14
N PRO A 56 15.92 11.75 -1.02
CA PRO A 56 16.48 11.43 0.29
C PRO A 56 16.09 10.02 0.78
N VAL A 57 14.87 9.53 0.46
CA VAL A 57 14.36 8.24 0.97
C VAL A 57 15.13 7.05 0.40
N LYS A 58 15.41 7.05 -0.91
CA LYS A 58 16.01 5.90 -1.61
C LYS A 58 17.47 5.60 -1.25
N GLN A 59 18.12 6.47 -0.48
CA GLN A 59 19.56 6.34 -0.20
C GLN A 59 19.89 5.09 0.62
N HIS A 60 19.05 4.74 1.60
CA HIS A 60 19.32 3.63 2.53
C HIS A 60 18.10 2.77 2.86
N HIS A 61 16.88 3.31 2.81
CA HIS A 61 15.68 2.58 3.24
C HIS A 61 15.01 1.84 2.08
N ARG A 62 15.67 0.77 1.64
CA ARG A 62 15.17 -0.15 0.60
C ARG A 62 14.63 -1.43 1.23
N CYS A 63 13.54 -1.96 0.68
CA CYS A 63 12.93 -3.20 1.12
C CYS A 63 12.36 -3.99 -0.06
N ILE A 64 11.92 -5.22 0.23
CA ILE A 64 11.10 -6.03 -0.66
C ILE A 64 9.71 -6.15 -0.04
N VAL A 65 8.69 -5.71 -0.77
CA VAL A 65 7.29 -5.87 -0.38
C VAL A 65 6.83 -7.26 -0.83
N LEU A 66 6.29 -8.04 0.10
CA LEU A 66 5.84 -9.41 -0.18
C LEU A 66 4.32 -9.44 -0.41
N ALA A 67 3.87 -10.14 -1.44
CA ALA A 67 2.45 -10.37 -1.69
C ALA A 67 2.20 -11.69 -2.42
N GLU A 68 1.03 -12.30 -2.22
CA GLU A 68 0.59 -13.46 -3.03
C GLU A 68 0.23 -13.05 -4.46
N GLY A 69 -0.18 -11.80 -4.65
CA GLY A 69 -0.65 -11.21 -5.88
C GLY A 69 -1.13 -9.79 -5.64
N TYR A 70 -1.47 -9.06 -6.71
CA TYR A 70 -2.05 -7.72 -6.65
C TYR A 70 -3.26 -7.62 -7.55
N TYR A 71 -4.11 -6.63 -7.27
CA TYR A 71 -5.26 -6.30 -8.10
C TYR A 71 -4.92 -5.15 -9.03
N GLU A 72 -5.47 -5.18 -10.24
CA GLU A 72 -5.43 -4.06 -11.18
C GLU A 72 -6.77 -3.95 -11.92
N TRP A 73 -7.21 -2.73 -12.20
CA TRP A 73 -8.52 -2.48 -12.80
C TRP A 73 -8.40 -2.09 -14.25
N LYS A 74 -8.91 -2.95 -15.14
CA LYS A 74 -9.09 -2.61 -16.55
C LYS A 74 -10.15 -1.53 -16.67
N LYS A 75 -9.80 -0.41 -17.27
CA LYS A 75 -10.76 0.66 -17.60
C LYS A 75 -11.46 0.31 -18.92
N GLU A 76 -12.76 0.05 -18.86
CA GLU A 76 -13.61 -0.15 -20.02
C GLU A 76 -14.75 0.87 -20.02
N SER A 77 -14.57 1.94 -20.80
CA SER A 77 -15.52 3.07 -20.86
C SER A 77 -15.84 3.61 -19.46
N LYS A 78 -17.03 3.33 -18.92
CA LYS A 78 -17.48 3.77 -17.59
C LYS A 78 -17.28 2.73 -16.48
N LYS A 79 -16.77 1.54 -16.81
CA LYS A 79 -16.62 0.42 -15.86
C LYS A 79 -15.14 0.17 -15.56
N ARG A 80 -14.89 -0.29 -14.34
CA ARG A 80 -13.58 -0.77 -13.89
C ARG A 80 -13.69 -2.25 -13.55
N ILE A 81 -13.07 -3.10 -14.36
CA ILE A 81 -13.12 -4.55 -14.19
C ILE A 81 -11.86 -4.98 -13.44
N PRO A 82 -11.96 -5.53 -12.21
CA PRO A 82 -10.80 -5.94 -11.46
C PRO A 82 -10.24 -7.27 -12.00
N TYR A 83 -8.92 -7.29 -12.13
CA TYR A 83 -8.12 -8.47 -12.41
C TYR A 83 -7.22 -8.72 -11.21
N TYR A 84 -6.97 -10.00 -10.93
CA TYR A 84 -5.93 -10.41 -10.00
C TYR A 84 -4.73 -10.95 -10.78
N ILE A 85 -3.55 -10.55 -10.35
CA ILE A 85 -2.28 -10.85 -10.98
C ILE A 85 -1.38 -11.51 -9.95
N LYS A 86 -0.88 -12.71 -10.26
CA LYS A 86 -0.01 -13.49 -9.39
C LYS A 86 1.06 -14.22 -10.20
N ARG A 87 2.05 -14.82 -9.53
CA ARG A 87 2.99 -15.70 -10.21
C ARG A 87 2.34 -17.02 -10.61
N LYS A 88 2.66 -17.51 -11.81
CA LYS A 88 2.20 -18.82 -12.30
C LYS A 88 2.74 -20.00 -11.50
N ASP A 89 3.94 -19.84 -10.93
CA ASP A 89 4.60 -20.89 -10.14
C ASP A 89 4.12 -20.94 -8.68
N GLY A 90 3.14 -20.12 -8.31
CA GLY A 90 2.57 -20.10 -6.96
C GLY A 90 3.45 -19.45 -5.89
N LYS A 91 4.64 -18.94 -6.24
CA LYS A 91 5.50 -18.21 -5.29
C LYS A 91 4.96 -16.80 -5.03
N LEU A 92 5.45 -16.18 -3.95
CA LEU A 92 5.17 -14.78 -3.64
C LEU A 92 5.76 -13.85 -4.69
N LEU A 93 5.06 -12.74 -4.93
CA LEU A 93 5.63 -11.56 -5.55
C LEU A 93 6.62 -10.90 -4.57
N CYS A 94 7.86 -10.76 -5.00
CA CYS A 94 8.88 -9.96 -4.34
C CYS A 94 8.97 -8.63 -5.08
N MET A 95 8.29 -7.62 -4.57
CA MET A 95 8.20 -6.31 -5.22
C MET A 95 9.22 -5.34 -4.64
N ALA A 96 9.88 -4.56 -5.49
CA ALA A 96 10.79 -3.52 -5.03
C ALA A 96 10.04 -2.45 -4.23
N GLY A 97 10.54 -2.09 -3.06
CA GLY A 97 9.95 -1.08 -2.20
C GLY A 97 10.99 -0.16 -1.57
N LEU A 98 10.50 1.00 -1.14
CA LEU A 98 11.22 1.86 -0.20
C LEU A 98 10.43 1.92 1.09
N TRP A 99 11.12 2.13 2.20
CA TRP A 99 10.52 2.37 3.49
C TRP A 99 11.10 3.64 4.14
N ASP A 100 10.50 4.09 5.23
CA ASP A 100 11.08 5.15 6.06
C ASP A 100 10.46 5.11 7.47
N VAL A 101 11.11 5.79 8.41
CA VAL A 101 10.63 6.01 9.77
C VAL A 101 10.37 7.50 10.01
N ASN A 102 9.21 7.83 10.57
CA ASN A 102 8.84 9.19 10.93
C ASN A 102 8.35 9.26 12.38
N THR A 103 8.90 10.20 13.16
CA THR A 103 8.54 10.46 14.56
C THR A 103 7.88 11.82 14.77
N LYS A 104 7.66 12.59 13.70
CA LYS A 104 7.14 13.97 13.76
C LYS A 104 5.64 14.06 13.56
N VAL A 105 5.04 13.04 12.95
CA VAL A 105 3.60 13.00 12.61
C VAL A 105 2.76 12.23 13.63
N THR A 106 3.40 11.62 14.61
CA THR A 106 2.77 10.87 15.71
C THR A 106 2.69 11.77 16.94
N GLU A 107 1.59 11.68 17.70
CA GLU A 107 1.31 12.59 18.82
C GLU A 107 2.37 12.49 19.94
N ASP A 108 2.84 11.27 20.23
CA ASP A 108 3.81 10.99 21.30
C ASP A 108 5.26 10.85 20.80
N GLY A 109 5.51 11.14 19.52
CA GLY A 109 6.82 10.92 18.90
C GLY A 109 7.16 9.45 18.63
N GLU A 110 6.17 8.56 18.70
CA GLU A 110 6.31 7.15 18.35
C GLU A 110 6.80 6.97 16.90
N GLU A 111 7.58 5.92 16.65
CA GLU A 111 8.09 5.62 15.32
C GLU A 111 6.98 5.10 14.40
N LEU A 112 6.67 5.87 13.35
CA LEU A 112 5.83 5.42 12.25
C LEU A 112 6.70 4.83 11.15
N PHE A 113 6.73 3.50 11.07
CA PHE A 113 7.31 2.79 9.94
C PHE A 113 6.31 2.70 8.79
N SER A 114 6.74 3.13 7.60
CA SER A 114 5.88 3.16 6.42
C SER A 114 6.64 2.80 5.15
N TYR A 115 5.93 2.34 4.12
CA TYR A 115 6.55 1.87 2.87
C TYR A 115 5.77 2.28 1.62
N THR A 116 6.45 2.20 0.47
CA THR A 116 5.90 2.40 -0.87
C THR A 116 6.32 1.26 -1.80
N VAL A 117 5.51 0.95 -2.80
CA VAL A 117 5.83 -0.02 -3.85
C VAL A 117 6.39 0.72 -5.06
N ILE A 118 7.53 0.28 -5.59
CA ILE A 118 8.08 0.84 -6.82
C ILE A 118 7.36 0.24 -8.01
N THR A 119 6.93 1.10 -8.92
CA THR A 119 6.28 0.75 -10.18
C THR A 119 7.19 1.08 -11.35
N THR A 120 7.04 0.34 -12.43
CA THR A 120 7.69 0.55 -13.73
C THR A 120 6.67 0.43 -14.85
N THR A 121 7.09 0.65 -16.09
CA THR A 121 6.26 0.45 -17.28
C THR A 121 5.80 -1.01 -17.36
N ALA A 122 4.52 -1.23 -17.68
CA ALA A 122 3.97 -2.57 -17.79
C ALA A 122 4.64 -3.36 -18.93
N HIS A 123 4.88 -4.65 -18.70
CA HIS A 123 5.32 -5.55 -19.76
C HIS A 123 4.23 -5.65 -20.84
N LYS A 124 4.65 -5.76 -22.12
CA LYS A 124 3.75 -5.78 -23.29
C LYS A 124 2.55 -6.74 -23.17
N GLY A 125 2.71 -7.88 -22.50
CA GLY A 125 1.66 -8.89 -22.34
C GLY A 125 0.56 -8.52 -21.34
N ILE A 126 0.74 -7.50 -20.50
CA ILE A 126 -0.26 -7.00 -19.56
C ILE A 126 -0.57 -5.51 -19.74
N ASN A 127 0.04 -4.83 -20.71
CA ASN A 127 -0.18 -3.41 -20.97
C ASN A 127 -1.63 -3.07 -21.38
N TRP A 128 -2.39 -4.06 -21.87
CA TRP A 128 -3.82 -3.91 -22.15
C TRP A 128 -4.68 -3.71 -20.88
N LEU A 129 -4.13 -4.08 -19.71
CA LEU A 129 -4.79 -3.96 -18.41
C LEU A 129 -4.47 -2.61 -17.76
N HIS A 130 -3.18 -2.24 -17.73
CA HIS A 130 -2.69 -0.97 -17.19
C HIS A 130 -1.29 -0.66 -17.75
N ASP A 131 -0.91 0.62 -17.81
CA ASP A 131 0.38 1.09 -18.36
C ASP A 131 1.57 0.91 -17.41
N ARG A 132 1.28 0.59 -16.15
CA ARG A 132 2.26 0.40 -15.08
C ARG A 132 2.07 -0.95 -14.40
N MET A 133 3.15 -1.47 -13.86
CA MET A 133 3.17 -2.65 -12.99
C MET A 133 4.17 -2.46 -11.86
N PRO A 134 4.06 -3.21 -10.74
CA PRO A 134 5.12 -3.26 -9.75
C PRO A 134 6.43 -3.79 -10.36
N VAL A 135 7.57 -3.27 -9.89
CA VAL A 135 8.86 -3.91 -10.15
C VAL A 135 8.89 -5.19 -9.33
N ILE A 136 8.90 -6.34 -9.99
CA ILE A 136 8.91 -7.66 -9.36
C ILE A 136 10.24 -8.35 -9.69
N TRP A 137 10.84 -9.00 -8.69
CA TRP A 137 12.03 -9.82 -8.86
C TRP A 137 11.74 -11.29 -8.59
N ASP A 138 12.41 -12.16 -9.33
CA ASP A 138 12.48 -13.58 -9.00
C ASP A 138 13.59 -13.80 -7.97
N PRO A 139 13.32 -14.38 -6.78
CA PRO A 139 14.34 -14.63 -5.78
C PRO A 139 15.52 -15.49 -6.24
N VAL A 140 15.33 -16.30 -7.29
CA VAL A 140 16.37 -17.15 -7.86
C VAL A 140 17.07 -16.44 -9.01
N ASP A 141 16.31 -16.00 -10.02
CA ASP A 141 16.91 -15.45 -11.24
C ASP A 141 17.50 -14.04 -11.03
N ASP A 142 16.96 -13.26 -10.09
CA ASP A 142 17.36 -11.88 -9.80
C ASP A 142 18.09 -11.75 -8.44
N LYS A 143 18.69 -12.84 -7.94
CA LYS A 143 19.36 -12.86 -6.63
C LYS A 143 20.37 -11.73 -6.45
N ASP A 144 21.24 -11.48 -7.43
CA ASP A 144 22.25 -10.42 -7.35
C ASP A 144 21.63 -9.02 -7.27
N ILE A 145 20.49 -8.82 -7.95
CA ILE A 145 19.73 -7.57 -7.89
C ILE A 145 19.13 -7.40 -6.50
N ILE A 146 18.57 -8.46 -5.92
CA ILE A 146 18.00 -8.46 -4.57
C ILE A 146 19.08 -8.18 -3.51
N ASP A 147 20.22 -8.86 -3.59
CA ASP A 147 21.33 -8.68 -2.66
C ASP A 147 21.87 -7.25 -2.72
N THR A 148 22.04 -6.72 -3.93
CA THR A 148 22.43 -5.33 -4.18
C THR A 148 21.39 -4.36 -3.60
N TRP A 149 20.10 -4.61 -3.86
CA TRP A 149 19.01 -3.76 -3.41
C TRP A 149 18.94 -3.65 -1.89
N LEU A 150 19.18 -4.74 -1.18
CA LEU A 150 19.09 -4.82 0.27
C LEU A 150 20.41 -4.53 1.00
N ASN A 151 21.49 -4.25 0.28
CA ASN A 151 22.77 -3.91 0.89
C ASN A 151 22.76 -2.47 1.41
N GLU A 152 22.76 -2.30 2.73
CA GLU A 152 22.71 -1.00 3.42
C GLU A 152 24.01 -0.19 3.26
N GLU A 153 25.14 -0.87 2.99
CA GLU A 153 26.45 -0.24 2.76
C GLU A 153 26.54 0.44 1.38
N LEU A 154 25.62 0.14 0.47
CA LEU A 154 25.55 0.77 -0.84
C LEU A 154 24.59 1.96 -0.80
N ALA A 155 25.09 3.15 -1.07
CA ALA A 155 24.24 4.33 -1.22
C ALA A 155 23.87 4.55 -2.69
N TRP A 156 22.61 4.91 -2.94
CA TRP A 156 22.12 5.18 -4.30
C TRP A 156 22.97 6.19 -5.05
N LYS A 157 23.40 7.26 -4.37
CA LYS A 157 24.18 8.36 -4.95
C LYS A 157 25.56 7.94 -5.48
N ASP A 158 26.14 6.85 -4.97
CA ASP A 158 27.51 6.45 -5.30
C ASP A 158 27.55 5.67 -6.62
N ASP A 159 26.52 4.85 -6.89
CA ASP A 159 26.32 4.16 -8.18
C ASP A 159 24.82 3.98 -8.48
N PRO A 160 24.16 4.98 -9.12
CA PRO A 160 22.76 4.88 -9.49
C PRO A 160 22.45 3.75 -10.49
N GLN A 161 23.41 3.39 -11.35
CA GLN A 161 23.24 2.38 -12.38
C GLN A 161 23.07 0.98 -11.76
N LEU A 162 23.78 0.73 -10.66
CA LEU A 162 23.71 -0.51 -9.90
C LEU A 162 22.27 -0.84 -9.44
N PHE A 163 21.51 0.17 -8.99
CA PHE A 163 20.12 0.00 -8.55
C PHE A 163 19.13 0.00 -9.72
N THR A 164 19.33 0.86 -10.70
CA THR A 164 18.36 1.05 -11.80
C THR A 164 18.31 -0.13 -12.78
N LYS A 165 19.38 -0.93 -12.88
CA LYS A 165 19.40 -2.20 -13.64
C LYS A 165 18.27 -3.16 -13.25
N GLY A 166 17.85 -3.13 -11.98
CA GLY A 166 16.77 -3.97 -11.46
C GLY A 166 15.36 -3.41 -11.69
N LEU A 167 15.21 -2.13 -12.02
CA LEU A 167 13.91 -1.46 -12.14
C LEU A 167 13.33 -1.63 -13.55
N LYS A 168 12.98 -2.86 -13.90
CA LYS A 168 12.44 -3.24 -15.22
C LYS A 168 11.15 -4.03 -15.09
N SER A 169 10.37 -4.05 -16.18
CA SER A 169 9.13 -4.83 -16.25
C SER A 169 9.41 -6.32 -16.04
N PHE A 170 8.63 -6.97 -15.18
CA PHE A 170 8.71 -8.42 -15.00
C PHE A 170 8.06 -9.15 -16.19
N ASP A 171 8.64 -10.27 -16.61
CA ASP A 171 8.13 -11.03 -17.76
C ASP A 171 6.72 -11.55 -17.47
N SER A 172 5.74 -11.01 -18.21
CA SER A 172 4.35 -11.42 -18.04
C SER A 172 4.08 -12.88 -18.41
N SER A 173 4.99 -13.55 -19.13
CA SER A 173 4.88 -14.99 -19.39
C SER A 173 4.91 -15.82 -18.09
N LYS A 174 5.53 -15.28 -17.03
CA LYS A 174 5.61 -15.85 -15.68
C LYS A 174 4.43 -15.45 -14.77
N LEU A 175 3.51 -14.62 -15.25
CA LEU A 175 2.35 -14.12 -14.50
C LEU A 175 1.04 -14.77 -14.96
N GLU A 176 0.20 -15.11 -14.01
CA GLU A 176 -1.20 -15.47 -14.23
C GLU A 176 -2.06 -14.22 -14.02
N VAL A 177 -2.99 -13.96 -14.94
CA VAL A 177 -3.87 -12.78 -14.92
C VAL A 177 -5.28 -13.21 -15.24
N TYR A 178 -6.22 -12.95 -14.34
CA TYR A 178 -7.62 -13.33 -14.53
C TYR A 178 -8.58 -12.35 -13.83
N GLU A 179 -9.80 -12.24 -14.34
CA GLU A 179 -10.85 -11.39 -13.78
C GLU A 179 -11.33 -11.95 -12.44
N VAL A 180 -11.59 -11.07 -11.47
CA VAL A 180 -12.11 -11.40 -10.13
C VAL A 180 -13.41 -10.63 -9.83
N SER A 181 -14.08 -10.97 -8.73
CA SER A 181 -15.32 -10.29 -8.33
C SER A 181 -15.10 -8.79 -8.10
N SER A 182 -16.05 -7.96 -8.54
CA SER A 182 -16.08 -6.52 -8.24
C SER A 182 -16.13 -6.18 -6.75
N ASP A 183 -16.49 -7.15 -5.90
CA ASP A 183 -16.51 -6.97 -4.45
C ASP A 183 -15.15 -6.64 -3.84
N VAL A 184 -14.04 -6.91 -4.56
CA VAL A 184 -12.70 -6.51 -4.12
C VAL A 184 -12.55 -4.99 -3.98
N GLY A 185 -13.37 -4.20 -4.68
CA GLY A 185 -13.38 -2.74 -4.55
C GLY A 185 -13.89 -2.23 -3.20
N LYS A 186 -14.61 -3.06 -2.43
CA LYS A 186 -15.11 -2.68 -1.11
C LYS A 186 -14.05 -3.02 -0.05
N ILE A 187 -13.40 -1.99 0.50
CA ILE A 187 -12.24 -2.13 1.41
C ILE A 187 -12.53 -2.99 2.67
N GLY A 188 -13.80 -3.07 3.12
CA GLY A 188 -14.19 -3.91 4.25
C GLY A 188 -14.20 -5.41 3.97
N ASN A 189 -14.12 -5.83 2.70
CA ASN A 189 -14.19 -7.23 2.32
C ASN A 189 -12.82 -7.92 2.45
N SER A 190 -12.81 -9.10 3.08
CA SER A 190 -11.59 -9.91 3.28
C SER A 190 -11.91 -11.40 3.33
N TYR A 191 -12.36 -11.96 2.21
CA TYR A 191 -12.67 -13.40 2.05
C TYR A 191 -11.93 -13.99 0.84
N LYS A 192 -11.75 -15.31 0.84
CA LYS A 192 -10.85 -16.03 -0.08
C LYS A 192 -11.28 -15.90 -1.55
N GLU A 193 -12.57 -15.77 -1.79
CA GLU A 193 -13.17 -15.69 -3.12
C GLU A 193 -12.78 -14.41 -3.87
N LEU A 194 -12.26 -13.40 -3.18
CA LEU A 194 -11.78 -12.16 -3.82
C LEU A 194 -10.57 -12.38 -4.74
N THR A 195 -9.80 -13.45 -4.54
CA THR A 195 -8.66 -13.82 -5.40
C THR A 195 -9.00 -14.94 -6.38
N MET A 196 -10.25 -15.42 -6.40
CA MET A 196 -10.67 -16.52 -7.27
C MET A 196 -11.20 -15.98 -8.61
N PRO A 197 -10.93 -16.67 -9.73
CA PRO A 197 -11.41 -16.24 -11.03
C PRO A 197 -12.95 -16.23 -11.06
N VAL A 198 -13.52 -15.20 -11.69
CA VAL A 198 -14.96 -15.18 -11.96
C VAL A 198 -15.30 -16.36 -12.87
N LYS A 199 -16.19 -17.24 -12.41
CA LYS A 199 -16.77 -18.27 -13.27
C LYS A 199 -17.60 -17.55 -14.33
N LYS A 200 -17.24 -17.71 -15.60
CA LYS A 200 -18.07 -17.27 -16.74
C LYS A 200 -19.31 -18.16 -16.85
N GLY A 201 -20.21 -18.03 -15.90
CA GLY A 201 -21.54 -18.61 -15.83
C GLY A 201 -22.44 -17.58 -15.16
N ASN A 202 -23.67 -17.41 -15.66
CA ASN A 202 -24.61 -16.36 -15.29
C ASN A 202 -24.49 -15.91 -13.82
N ILE A 203 -24.03 -14.69 -13.59
CA ILE A 203 -23.98 -14.06 -12.26
C ILE A 203 -25.36 -14.03 -11.57
N LYS A 204 -26.44 -14.24 -12.34
CA LYS A 204 -27.81 -14.43 -11.84
C LYS A 204 -27.97 -15.68 -10.96
N ASP A 205 -27.14 -16.71 -11.14
CA ASP A 205 -27.31 -17.98 -10.44
C ASP A 205 -26.74 -17.95 -9.01
N PHE A 206 -25.84 -17.02 -8.72
CA PHE A 206 -25.27 -16.84 -7.37
C PHE A 206 -26.11 -15.95 -6.45
N PHE A 207 -26.93 -15.04 -7.01
CA PHE A 207 -27.78 -14.13 -6.23
C PHE A 207 -29.26 -14.53 -6.18
N SER A 208 -29.63 -15.60 -6.87
CA SER A 208 -30.99 -16.15 -6.81
C SER A 208 -31.08 -17.20 -5.70
N ASN A 209 -31.53 -16.76 -4.51
CA ASN A 209 -32.40 -17.48 -3.57
C ASN A 209 -31.92 -17.51 -2.10
N PRO A 210 -32.52 -16.68 -1.22
CA PRO A 210 -32.74 -17.03 0.18
C PRO A 210 -34.23 -17.21 0.42
N LYS A 211 -34.81 -18.36 0.00
CA LYS A 211 -36.13 -18.78 0.46
C LYS A 211 -36.00 -19.89 1.48
N LYS A 212 -36.17 -19.48 2.75
CA LYS A 212 -36.87 -20.15 3.86
C LYS A 212 -37.03 -21.68 3.73
N GLY A 213 -36.22 -22.43 4.47
CA GLY A 213 -36.60 -23.76 4.95
C GLY A 213 -37.14 -23.65 6.38
N LYS A 214 -38.45 -23.83 6.58
CA LYS A 214 -39.04 -24.21 7.87
C LYS A 214 -39.03 -25.74 7.97
N PRO A 215 -38.77 -26.36 9.14
CA PRO A 215 -38.87 -27.81 9.32
C PRO A 215 -40.33 -28.29 9.39
N GLN A 216 -40.56 -29.53 8.96
CA GLN A 216 -41.83 -30.26 8.96
C GLN A 216 -42.31 -30.67 10.37
N GLU A 217 -43.63 -30.73 10.54
CA GLU A 217 -44.37 -31.23 11.71
C GLU A 217 -44.37 -32.76 11.85
N SER A 218 -44.41 -33.26 13.10
CA SER A 218 -45.33 -34.34 13.51
C SER A 218 -45.36 -34.55 15.04
N SER A 219 -46.54 -34.40 15.67
CA SER A 219 -47.22 -35.37 16.56
C SER A 219 -48.10 -34.70 17.65
N LYS A 220 -49.31 -35.27 17.82
CA LYS A 220 -50.43 -34.97 18.75
C LYS A 220 -50.01 -34.94 20.23
N GLU A 221 -50.73 -34.39 21.23
CA GLU A 221 -52.13 -34.61 21.62
C GLU A 221 -52.55 -33.71 22.83
N GLU A 222 -53.84 -33.36 22.92
CA GLU A 222 -54.71 -33.13 24.11
C GLU A 222 -54.75 -31.85 25.02
N THR A 223 -55.92 -31.19 24.94
CA THR A 223 -56.86 -30.64 25.98
C THR A 223 -56.48 -29.58 27.03
N LYS A 224 -57.13 -28.39 26.95
CA LYS A 224 -58.19 -27.83 27.87
C LYS A 224 -58.38 -26.31 27.73
N GLU A 225 -59.64 -25.88 27.72
CA GLU A 225 -60.19 -24.50 27.79
C GLU A 225 -60.40 -24.02 29.26
N PRO A 226 -60.90 -22.79 29.61
CA PRO A 226 -61.19 -21.55 28.83
C PRO A 226 -60.85 -20.19 29.54
N LYS A 227 -61.23 -19.05 28.88
CA LYS A 227 -61.48 -17.63 29.35
C LYS A 227 -60.26 -16.66 29.39
N GLU A 228 -60.32 -15.35 29.11
CA GLU A 228 -61.34 -14.34 28.73
C GLU A 228 -60.63 -13.05 28.21
N LEU A 229 -61.35 -12.25 27.39
CA LEU A 229 -61.28 -10.81 27.05
C LEU A 229 -59.94 -10.02 26.92
N SER A 230 -59.70 -9.43 25.73
CA SER A 230 -59.85 -7.98 25.45
C SER A 230 -59.26 -7.56 24.08
N GLU A 231 -60.02 -6.79 23.31
CA GLU A 231 -59.60 -5.94 22.18
C GLU A 231 -59.33 -4.50 22.68
N PRO A 232 -58.90 -3.52 21.85
CA PRO A 232 -58.09 -3.57 20.62
C PRO A 232 -56.88 -2.61 20.70
N GLU A 233 -55.98 -2.58 19.70
CA GLU A 233 -55.63 -1.33 19.02
C GLU A 233 -54.71 -1.53 17.80
N ASN A 234 -54.95 -0.66 16.84
CA ASN A 234 -54.48 -0.63 15.47
C ASN A 234 -53.34 0.40 15.35
N LYS A 235 -52.22 0.10 14.69
CA LYS A 235 -51.40 1.07 13.93
C LYS A 235 -50.17 0.42 13.26
N GLU A 236 -50.09 0.62 11.95
CA GLU A 236 -48.95 0.40 11.06
C GLU A 236 -47.70 1.23 11.46
N PRO A 237 -46.50 0.84 10.98
CA PRO A 237 -45.48 1.81 10.66
C PRO A 237 -45.11 1.79 9.16
N LYS A 238 -45.27 2.97 8.53
CA LYS A 238 -44.62 3.35 7.28
C LYS A 238 -43.12 3.55 7.51
N GLY A 239 -42.32 3.11 6.54
CA GLY A 239 -40.86 3.22 6.56
C GLY A 239 -40.30 4.61 6.25
N SER A 240 -38.99 4.71 6.35
CA SER A 240 -38.15 5.57 5.51
C SER A 240 -36.70 5.10 5.57
N GLU A 241 -36.13 4.87 4.38
CA GLU A 241 -34.71 4.62 4.14
C GLU A 241 -33.90 5.94 4.24
N PRO A 242 -32.61 5.90 4.63
CA PRO A 242 -31.69 7.01 4.44
C PRO A 242 -30.82 6.88 3.16
N PRO A 243 -30.37 8.01 2.56
CA PRO A 243 -29.90 8.08 1.18
C PRO A 243 -28.38 7.89 0.96
N LEU A 244 -28.04 7.54 -0.29
CA LEU A 244 -26.69 7.38 -0.86
C LEU A 244 -25.91 8.70 -1.00
N PRO A 245 -24.56 8.71 -0.85
CA PRO A 245 -23.72 9.88 -1.18
C PRO A 245 -23.32 9.95 -2.66
N LYS A 246 -23.24 11.19 -3.17
CA LYS A 246 -22.90 11.58 -4.56
C LYS A 246 -21.37 11.68 -4.79
N GLU A 247 -20.97 11.46 -6.04
CA GLU A 247 -19.61 11.62 -6.60
C GLU A 247 -19.12 13.09 -6.62
N PRO A 248 -17.79 13.37 -6.63
CA PRO A 248 -17.26 14.69 -6.93
C PRO A 248 -16.84 14.84 -8.40
N GLU A 249 -17.28 15.95 -8.99
CA GLU A 249 -16.96 16.45 -10.34
C GLU A 249 -15.54 17.04 -10.45
N GLU A 250 -15.08 17.04 -11.71
CA GLU A 250 -13.83 17.58 -12.23
C GLU A 250 -13.72 19.11 -12.05
N ARG A 251 -12.49 19.62 -11.90
CA ARG A 251 -12.19 21.05 -12.09
C ARG A 251 -11.08 21.21 -13.12
N GLU A 252 -11.44 21.86 -14.22
CA GLU A 252 -10.56 22.35 -15.27
C GLU A 252 -9.67 23.52 -14.80
N SER A 253 -8.55 23.63 -15.48
CA SER A 253 -7.53 24.67 -15.43
C SER A 253 -8.00 26.02 -15.97
N GLN A 254 -7.59 27.11 -15.34
CA GLN A 254 -7.49 28.43 -15.98
C GLN A 254 -6.13 29.06 -15.66
N ALA A 255 -5.46 29.49 -16.73
CA ALA A 255 -4.25 30.28 -16.73
C ALA A 255 -4.58 31.64 -17.36
N GLU A 256 -4.18 32.73 -16.70
CA GLU A 256 -3.88 34.06 -17.30
C GLU A 256 -2.93 34.76 -16.30
N LYS A 257 -1.67 35.01 -16.71
CA LYS A 257 -1.15 36.26 -17.30
C LYS A 257 -1.30 37.48 -16.40
N ASP A 258 -0.17 37.94 -15.87
CA ASP A 258 0.15 39.37 -15.88
C ASP A 258 1.65 39.59 -16.06
N LYS A 259 1.97 40.48 -17.00
CA LYS A 259 3.29 41.06 -17.28
C LYS A 259 3.25 42.53 -16.85
N ASN A 260 4.29 43.00 -16.17
CA ASN A 260 4.98 44.30 -16.32
C ASN A 260 5.98 44.41 -15.16
N ALA A 261 7.31 44.36 -15.35
CA ALA A 261 8.24 45.27 -16.03
C ALA A 261 8.66 46.50 -15.19
N ILE A 262 9.99 46.77 -15.22
CA ILE A 262 10.76 47.95 -14.77
C ILE A 262 11.27 47.83 -13.31
N GLY A 263 12.57 47.96 -12.97
CA GLY A 263 13.77 48.31 -13.72
C GLY A 263 15.05 48.15 -12.87
N THR A 264 16.19 48.18 -13.56
CA THR A 264 17.58 48.52 -13.21
C THR A 264 17.76 49.37 -11.92
N GLU A 265 18.81 49.28 -11.09
CA GLU A 265 20.26 49.33 -11.38
C GLU A 265 21.08 49.22 -10.05
N THR A 266 22.35 48.79 -10.19
CA THR A 266 23.58 49.17 -9.41
C THR A 266 23.86 48.80 -7.94
N ASP A 267 25.15 48.40 -7.79
CA ASP A 267 26.11 48.65 -6.69
C ASP A 267 26.31 47.67 -5.50
N LYS A 268 27.45 46.95 -5.59
CA LYS A 268 28.37 46.60 -4.49
C LYS A 268 29.05 47.88 -3.96
N PRO A 269 29.70 47.95 -2.76
CA PRO A 269 30.53 46.88 -2.19
C PRO A 269 30.67 46.78 -0.64
N ALA A 270 31.37 45.70 -0.25
CA ALA A 270 32.34 45.54 0.84
C ALA A 270 31.93 45.73 2.33
N GLY A 271 32.11 44.63 3.08
CA GLY A 271 33.04 44.57 4.21
C GLY A 271 32.49 44.74 5.62
N ALA A 272 32.57 43.69 6.44
CA ALA A 272 33.15 43.75 7.79
C ALA A 272 33.17 42.37 8.48
N LYS A 273 34.35 42.03 8.99
CA LYS A 273 34.65 40.91 9.87
C LYS A 273 33.91 41.06 11.21
N ARG A 274 33.45 39.95 11.81
CA ARG A 274 33.44 39.79 13.26
C ARG A 274 33.72 38.33 13.66
N LYS A 275 34.86 38.14 14.33
CA LYS A 275 35.22 37.00 15.19
C LYS A 275 34.54 37.18 16.55
N THR A 276 33.98 36.11 17.11
CA THR A 276 33.82 35.84 18.56
C THR A 276 33.54 34.34 18.70
N THR A 277 34.52 33.51 19.04
CA THR A 277 34.86 32.99 20.40
C THR A 277 33.84 32.02 21.00
N SER A 278 34.26 30.74 21.01
CA SER A 278 34.28 29.79 22.14
C SER A 278 33.09 29.67 23.09
N GLY A 279 32.55 28.45 23.19
CA GLY A 279 31.70 28.02 24.31
C GLY A 279 31.31 26.55 24.18
N GLN A 280 32.25 25.64 24.48
CA GLN A 280 31.96 24.22 24.73
C GLN A 280 31.23 24.10 26.07
N SER A 281 30.11 23.37 26.08
CA SER A 281 29.50 22.82 27.31
C SER A 281 29.39 21.29 27.18
N PRO A 282 29.77 20.52 28.21
CA PRO A 282 29.90 19.07 28.11
C PRO A 282 28.55 18.35 28.29
N ARG A 283 28.19 17.48 27.34
CA ARG A 283 27.04 16.57 27.48
C ARG A 283 27.48 15.28 28.17
N LYS A 284 26.91 15.03 29.36
CA LYS A 284 27.07 13.80 30.14
C LYS A 284 26.60 12.58 29.36
N LYS A 285 27.43 11.54 29.33
CA LYS A 285 27.10 10.18 28.86
C LYS A 285 26.17 9.52 29.88
N LEU A 286 24.99 9.08 29.44
CA LEU A 286 24.20 8.07 30.15
C LEU A 286 24.34 6.72 29.43
N LYS A 287 24.59 5.68 30.23
CA LYS A 287 24.77 4.28 29.83
C LYS A 287 23.41 3.64 29.49
N PRO A 288 23.35 2.68 28.55
CA PRO A 288 22.12 1.94 28.28
C PRO A 288 21.83 0.91 29.39
N SER A 289 20.57 0.90 29.81
CA SER A 289 19.94 -0.05 30.72
C SER A 289 19.60 -1.34 29.96
N THR A 290 20.09 -2.47 30.47
CA THR A 290 19.81 -3.82 29.97
C THR A 290 18.66 -4.45 30.75
N SER A 291 17.61 -4.88 30.05
CA SER A 291 16.63 -5.85 30.54
C SER A 291 16.27 -6.83 29.40
N PRO A 292 16.31 -8.15 29.62
CA PRO A 292 16.23 -9.14 28.55
C PRO A 292 14.78 -9.62 28.34
N THR A 293 14.26 -9.49 27.12
CA THR A 293 13.01 -10.14 26.73
C THR A 293 13.32 -11.28 25.78
N LYS A 294 13.17 -12.52 26.26
CA LYS A 294 13.32 -13.75 25.48
C LYS A 294 12.29 -13.78 24.34
N GLN A 295 12.75 -13.73 23.10
CA GLN A 295 11.95 -14.16 21.94
C GLN A 295 12.49 -15.47 21.40
N LYS A 296 11.59 -16.45 21.27
CA LYS A 296 11.86 -17.78 20.71
C LYS A 296 11.97 -17.65 19.19
N SER A 297 13.10 -18.08 18.62
CA SER A 297 13.31 -18.11 17.16
C SER A 297 12.47 -19.22 16.52
N ILE A 298 11.75 -18.91 15.44
CA ILE A 298 11.04 -19.89 14.61
C ILE A 298 11.79 -20.13 13.31
N THR A 299 13.00 -20.67 13.38
CA THR A 299 13.73 -21.16 12.20
C THR A 299 13.35 -22.61 11.94
N SER A 300 12.29 -22.84 11.16
CA SER A 300 12.02 -24.16 10.56
C SER A 300 11.16 -24.11 9.27
N PHE A 301 11.28 -23.05 8.46
CA PHE A 301 10.55 -22.97 7.17
C PHE A 301 11.42 -22.81 5.92
N PHE A 302 12.75 -22.90 6.05
CA PHE A 302 13.67 -22.96 4.90
C PHE A 302 14.66 -24.11 5.06
N SER A 303 14.14 -25.34 4.97
CA SER A 303 14.99 -26.51 4.72
C SER A 303 14.18 -27.62 4.05
N LYS A 304 14.15 -27.57 2.72
CA LYS A 304 14.20 -28.64 1.71
C LYS A 304 13.41 -28.26 0.46
#